data_AF-A0A944R644-F1
#
_entry.id   AF-A0A944R644-F1
#
_cell.length_a   1.000
_cell.length_b   1.000
_cell.length_c   1.000
_cell.angle_alpha   90.00
_cell.angle_beta   90.00
_cell.angle_gamma   90.00
#
_symmetry.space_group_name_H-M   'P 1'
#
loop_
_entity.id
_entity.type
_entity.pdbx_description
1 polymer ?
#
loop_
_entity_poly.entity_id
_entity_poly.type
_entity_poly.pdbx_seq_one_letter_code
_entity_poly.pdbx_strand_id
1 'polypeptide(L)'
;MFEKIRIIFTIPELRQKILLTLGLLAIYRVGWQVPLPIVDPAAMRAFAEESGGISDLLKTVAVFSASQLSQATIFGLGIMPYISAS
;
A
#
# COMPACT_ATOMS: atom_id res chain seq x y z
N MET A 1 18.11 17.31 -17.51
CA MET A 1 17.26 16.74 -16.43
C MET A 1 18.02 15.78 -15.52
N PHE A 2 18.84 14.87 -16.06
CA PHE A 2 19.67 13.94 -15.27
C PHE A 2 20.67 14.62 -14.32
N GLU A 3 21.23 15.77 -14.69
CA GLU A 3 22.11 16.53 -13.79
C GLU A 3 21.40 17.01 -12.52
N LYS A 4 20.11 17.37 -12.61
CA LYS A 4 19.32 17.78 -11.43
C LYS A 4 19.13 16.61 -10.46
N ILE A 5 18.92 15.40 -10.97
CA ILE A 5 18.85 14.18 -10.15
C ILE A 5 20.18 13.97 -9.43
N ARG A 6 21.32 14.13 -10.13
CA ARG A 6 22.65 13.99 -9.51
C ARG A 6 22.89 15.01 -8.41
N ILE A 7 22.50 16.28 -8.62
CA ILE A 7 22.64 17.36 -7.63
C ILE A 7 21.82 17.08 -6.36
N ILE A 8 20.61 16.52 -6.50
CA ILE A 8 19.75 16.15 -5.36
C ILE A 8 20.45 15.14 -4.43
N PHE A 9 21.20 14.19 -5.00
CA PHE A 9 21.96 13.20 -4.22
C PHE A 9 23.29 13.73 -3.65
N THR A 10 23.80 14.85 -4.17
CA THR A 10 25.01 15.51 -3.64
C THR A 10 24.72 16.30 -2.37
N ILE A 11 23.52 16.88 -2.25
CA ILE A 11 23.13 17.68 -1.10
C ILE A 11 22.80 16.75 0.08
N PRO A 12 23.55 16.80 1.19
CA PRO A 12 23.42 15.82 2.28
C PRO A 12 22.03 15.83 2.93
N GLU A 13 21.43 17.00 3.08
CA GLU A 13 20.07 17.15 3.64
C GLU A 13 18.99 16.50 2.76
N LEU A 14 19.08 16.69 1.44
CA LEU A 14 18.13 16.10 0.48
C LEU A 14 18.27 14.59 0.43
N ARG A 15 19.51 14.09 0.39
CA ARG A 15 19.78 12.64 0.46
C ARG A 15 19.20 12.03 1.73
N GLN A 16 19.36 12.66 2.89
CA GLN A 16 18.83 12.15 4.15
C GLN A 16 17.30 12.10 4.16
N LYS A 17 16.62 13.14 3.64
CA LYS A 17 15.16 13.16 3.49
C LYS A 17 14.67 12.06 2.55
N ILE A 18 15.34 11.88 1.41
CA ILE A 18 14.99 10.83 0.45
C ILE A 18 15.15 9.44 1.06
N LEU A 19 16.28 9.18 1.73
CA LEU A 19 16.52 7.91 2.42
C LEU A 19 15.49 7.64 3.52
N LEU A 20 15.10 8.67 4.27
CA LEU A 20 14.06 8.55 5.29
C LEU A 20 12.71 8.20 4.64
N THR A 21 12.29 8.91 3.60
CA THR A 21 11.04 8.60 2.88
C THR A 21 11.07 7.19 2.30
N LEU A 22 12.17 6.79 1.65
CA LEU A 22 12.34 5.44 1.12
C LEU A 22 12.31 4.38 2.23
N GLY A 23 12.91 4.66 3.38
CA GLY A 23 12.88 3.79 4.56
C GLY A 23 11.45 3.61 5.10
N LEU A 24 10.69 4.70 5.21
CA LEU A 24 9.28 4.63 5.62
C LEU A 24 8.43 3.84 4.60
N LEU A 25 8.66 4.05 3.30
CA LEU A 25 8.00 3.26 2.25
C LEU A 25 8.38 1.77 2.31
N ALA A 26 9.63 1.45 2.65
CA ALA A 26 10.06 0.07 2.83
C ALA A 26 9.36 -0.59 4.03
N ILE A 27 9.23 0.12 5.16
CA ILE A 27 8.49 -0.36 6.34
C ILE A 27 7.02 -0.59 5.98
N TYR A 28 6.38 0.36 5.29
CA TYR A 28 5.02 0.18 4.78
C TYR A 28 4.90 -1.08 3.91
N ARG A 29 5.89 -1.29 3.02
CA ARG A 29 5.92 -2.45 2.12
C ARG A 29 6.07 -3.78 2.86
N VAL A 30 6.83 -3.82 3.95
CA VAL A 30 6.96 -5.02 4.79
C VAL A 30 5.67 -5.28 5.57
N GLY A 31 5.09 -4.24 6.19
CA GLY A 31 3.85 -4.41 6.96
C GLY A 31 2.64 -4.84 6.11
N TRP A 32 2.66 -4.51 4.82
CA TRP A 32 1.69 -4.99 3.85
C TRP A 32 1.72 -6.52 3.64
N GLN A 33 2.86 -7.18 3.92
CA GLN A 33 2.97 -8.65 3.80
C GLN A 33 2.50 -9.38 5.06
N VAL A 34 2.18 -8.67 6.14
CA VAL A 34 1.79 -9.26 7.42
C VAL A 34 0.26 -9.45 7.42
N PRO A 35 -0.25 -10.71 7.32
CA PRO A 35 -1.68 -10.98 7.35
C PRO A 35 -2.24 -10.80 8.77
N LEU A 36 -3.52 -10.47 8.87
CA LEU A 36 -4.22 -10.41 10.14
C LEU A 36 -4.46 -11.84 10.66
N PRO A 37 -4.09 -12.16 11.91
CA PRO A 37 -4.16 -13.54 12.43
C PRO A 37 -5.59 -14.08 12.58
N ILE A 38 -6.59 -13.21 12.54
CA ILE A 38 -8.00 -13.54 12.77
C ILE A 38 -8.76 -13.83 11.46
N VAL A 39 -8.19 -13.46 10.30
CA VAL A 39 -8.89 -13.55 9.01
C VAL A 39 -8.42 -14.78 8.23
N ASP A 40 -9.37 -15.55 7.70
CA ASP A 40 -9.08 -16.67 6.79
C ASP A 40 -8.67 -16.15 5.39
N PRO A 41 -7.41 -16.33 4.96
CA PRO A 41 -6.95 -15.89 3.64
C PRO A 41 -7.60 -16.68 2.50
N ALA A 42 -8.03 -17.91 2.74
CA ALA A 42 -8.66 -18.75 1.71
C ALA A 42 -10.06 -18.23 1.36
N ALA A 43 -10.84 -17.87 2.38
CA ALA A 43 -12.15 -17.23 2.19
C ALA A 43 -12.05 -15.88 1.44
N MET A 44 -11.02 -15.07 1.74
CA MET A 44 -10.81 -13.79 1.06
C MET A 44 -10.37 -13.93 -0.40
N ARG A 45 -9.58 -14.96 -0.72
CA ARG A 45 -9.22 -15.28 -2.10
C ARG A 45 -10.41 -15.80 -2.88
N ALA A 46 -11.19 -16.72 -2.30
CA ALA A 46 -12.42 -17.22 -2.92
C ALA A 46 -13.41 -16.08 -3.23
N PHE A 47 -13.57 -15.12 -2.32
CA PHE A 47 -14.41 -13.94 -2.53
C PHE A 47 -13.86 -12.99 -3.62
N ALA A 48 -12.54 -12.86 -3.73
CA ALA A 48 -11.91 -12.03 -4.77
C ALA A 48 -11.96 -12.68 -6.16
N GLU A 49 -11.97 -14.01 -6.23
CA GLU A 49 -12.09 -14.80 -7.45
C GLU A 49 -13.55 -14.90 -7.94
N GLU A 50 -14.53 -14.73 -7.05
CA GLU A 50 -15.94 -14.66 -7.42
C GLU A 50 -16.20 -13.47 -8.35
N SER A 51 -16.73 -13.77 -9.54
CA SER A 51 -16.88 -12.82 -10.64
C SER A 51 -18.31 -12.30 -10.68
N GLY A 52 -18.52 -11.03 -10.30
CA GLY A 52 -19.80 -10.32 -10.47
C GLY A 52 -20.25 -9.50 -9.25
N GLY A 53 -20.85 -8.33 -9.51
CA GLY A 53 -21.49 -7.49 -8.49
C GLY A 53 -20.51 -6.78 -7.54
N ILE A 54 -20.64 -7.07 -6.24
CA ILE A 54 -19.91 -6.40 -5.14
C ILE A 54 -18.39 -6.65 -5.24
N SER A 55 -17.96 -7.80 -5.76
CA SER A 55 -16.52 -8.14 -5.88
C SER A 55 -15.78 -7.21 -6.86
N ASP A 56 -16.43 -6.76 -7.94
CA ASP A 56 -15.86 -5.80 -8.90
C ASP A 56 -15.80 -4.38 -8.32
N LEU A 57 -16.79 -3.99 -7.52
CA LEU A 57 -16.74 -2.73 -6.77
C LEU A 57 -15.58 -2.75 -5.77
N LEU A 58 -15.37 -3.85 -5.05
CA LEU A 58 -14.25 -3.98 -4.12
C LEU A 58 -12.90 -3.99 -4.83
N LYS A 59 -12.78 -4.63 -6.01
CA LYS A 59 -11.56 -4.55 -6.84
C LYS A 59 -11.27 -3.12 -7.27
N THR A 60 -12.30 -2.39 -7.68
CA THR A 60 -12.17 -0.99 -8.11
C THR A 60 -11.71 -0.11 -6.94
N VAL A 61 -12.37 -0.24 -5.78
CA VAL A 61 -11.97 0.47 -4.54
C VAL A 61 -10.54 0.10 -4.15
N ALA A 62 -10.16 -1.17 -4.21
CA ALA A 62 -8.81 -1.62 -3.91
C ALA A 62 -7.74 -0.95 -4.79
N VAL A 63 -8.01 -0.80 -6.09
CA VAL A 63 -7.10 -0.10 -7.02
C VAL A 63 -6.99 1.38 -6.68
N PHE A 64 -8.11 2.07 -6.41
CA PHE A 64 -8.10 3.50 -6.08
C PHE A 64 -7.47 3.81 -4.71
N SER A 65 -7.62 2.90 -3.75
CA SER A 65 -7.01 3.02 -2.44
C SER A 65 -5.57 2.49 -2.39
N ALA A 66 -5.05 2.01 -3.53
CA ALA A 66 -3.79 1.27 -3.61
C ALA A 66 -3.70 0.20 -2.50
N SER A 67 -4.82 -0.46 -2.23
CA SER A 67 -5.10 -1.37 -1.13
C SER A 67 -5.24 -2.82 -1.66
N GLN A 68 -4.97 -3.84 -0.85
CA GLN A 68 -5.10 -5.25 -1.24
C GLN A 68 -6.20 -5.88 -0.41
N LEU A 69 -7.44 -5.54 -0.73
CA LEU A 69 -8.60 -6.03 0.00
C LEU A 69 -8.76 -7.56 -0.08
N SER A 70 -8.16 -8.20 -1.10
CA SER A 70 -8.13 -9.65 -1.28
C SER A 70 -7.22 -10.40 -0.29
N GLN A 71 -6.34 -9.68 0.41
CA GLN A 71 -5.51 -10.22 1.49
C GLN A 71 -5.62 -9.30 2.69
N ALA A 72 -6.37 -9.73 3.70
CA ALA A 72 -6.53 -8.98 4.93
C ALA A 72 -5.19 -8.87 5.67
N THR A 73 -4.52 -7.73 5.51
CA THR A 73 -3.20 -7.42 6.08
C THR A 73 -3.33 -6.24 7.03
N ILE A 74 -2.30 -6.02 7.87
CA ILE A 74 -2.29 -4.91 8.84
C ILE A 74 -2.48 -3.55 8.14
N PHE A 75 -1.98 -3.41 6.91
CA PHE A 75 -2.18 -2.23 6.06
C PHE A 75 -3.14 -2.49 4.89
N GLY A 76 -4.07 -3.43 5.03
CA GLY A 76 -4.95 -3.89 3.93
C GLY A 76 -5.85 -2.80 3.34
N LEU A 77 -6.17 -1.75 4.11
CA LEU A 77 -6.92 -0.55 3.67
C LEU A 77 -6.00 0.63 3.28
N GLY A 78 -4.69 0.47 3.41
CA GLY A 78 -3.70 1.50 3.12
C GLY A 78 -3.93 2.79 3.91
N ILE A 79 -3.85 3.92 3.22
CA ILE A 79 -4.04 5.27 3.77
C ILE A 79 -5.50 5.73 3.77
N MET A 80 -6.43 4.94 3.23
CA MET A 80 -7.82 5.34 3.00
C MET A 80 -8.57 5.77 4.27
N PRO A 81 -8.46 5.10 5.43
CA PRO A 81 -9.16 5.53 6.64
C PRO A 81 -8.73 6.92 7.11
N TYR A 82 -7.44 7.24 6.96
CA TYR A 82 -6.91 8.56 7.31
C TYR A 82 -7.43 9.64 6.37
N ILE A 83 -7.44 9.38 5.05
CA ILE A 83 -7.99 10.32 4.05
C ILE A 83 -9.48 10.54 4.30
N SER A 84 -10.23 9.48 4.58
CA SER A 84 -11.69 9.56 4.81
C SER A 84 -12.07 10.22 6.12
N ALA A 85 -11.16 10.27 7.10
CA ALA A 85 -11.37 10.93 8.39
C ALA A 85 -10.99 12.42 8.39
N SER A 86 -10.22 12.85 7.39
CA SER A 86 -9.85 14.26 7.16
C SER A 86 -10.92 15.00 6.36
#